data_AF-A0A846XXB7-F1
#
_entry.id   AF-A0A846XXB7-F1
#
_cell.length_a   1.000
_cell.length_b   1.000
_cell.length_c   1.000
_cell.angle_alpha   90.00
_cell.angle_beta   90.00
_cell.angle_gamma   90.00
#
_symmetry.space_group_name_H-M   'P 1'
#
loop_
_entity.id
_entity.type
_entity.pdbx_description
1 polymer ?
#
loop_
_entity_poly.entity_id
_entity_poly.type
_entity_poly.pdbx_seq_one_letter_code
_entity_poly.pdbx_strand_id
1 'polypeptide(L)'
;MNDATAQEYPELRAALHAQPVPEVPALEPRTAAPDTVTLEDLVAAEALSVHEAPPTVAVGTGDTPMVCAKDIRLGRPASRFGNAGVAGAVRVCPGDVAVVMGTDSGVRVCIEDGVLLGPGIQLVRGASHIVDPNFLAGVLRAAVDSGPVDLYRVAIPRIPLAEQQRMGVAFRQLAELDTAWQLRRASIEQLVRTGMRGLAQGGLRPATAGE
;
A
#
# COMPACT_ATOMS: atom_id res chain seq x y z
N MET A 1 1.88 38.00 8.64
CA MET A 1 2.31 36.93 7.72
C MET A 1 3.74 36.47 8.00
N ASN A 2 4.69 37.38 8.30
CA ASN A 2 6.09 37.02 8.65
C ASN A 2 6.26 36.14 9.90
N ASP A 3 5.34 36.20 10.87
CA ASP A 3 5.46 35.46 12.13
C ASP A 3 5.12 33.97 11.99
N ALA A 4 4.20 33.63 11.06
CA ALA A 4 3.79 32.25 10.83
C ALA A 4 4.90 31.42 10.15
N THR A 5 5.62 32.00 9.18
CA THR A 5 6.74 31.33 8.52
C THR A 5 7.97 31.20 9.42
N ALA A 6 8.16 32.11 10.37
CA ALA A 6 9.24 32.07 11.35
C ALA A 6 9.12 30.86 12.29
N GLN A 7 7.89 30.48 12.66
CA GLN A 7 7.62 29.34 13.54
C GLN A 7 7.46 28.02 12.78
N GLU A 8 6.93 28.06 11.55
CA GLU A 8 6.71 26.87 10.72
C GLU A 8 8.03 26.14 10.38
N TYR A 9 9.10 26.86 10.08
CA TYR A 9 10.38 26.22 9.67
C TYR A 9 11.05 25.40 10.80
N PRO A 10 11.23 25.94 12.03
CA PRO A 10 11.74 25.16 13.17
C PRO A 10 10.91 23.91 13.47
N GLU A 11 9.59 24.01 13.38
CA GLU A 11 8.67 22.89 13.62
C GLU A 11 8.85 21.79 12.57
N LEU A 12 8.86 22.14 11.28
CA LEU A 12 9.10 21.19 10.19
C LEU A 12 10.49 20.55 10.31
N ARG A 13 11.51 21.31 10.70
CA ARG A 13 12.87 20.81 10.91
C ARG A 13 12.91 19.81 12.06
N ALA A 14 12.30 20.13 13.20
CA ALA A 14 12.23 19.24 14.35
C ALA A 14 11.46 17.94 14.01
N ALA A 15 10.32 18.06 13.32
CA ALA A 15 9.52 16.93 12.88
C ALA A 15 10.32 15.99 11.94
N LEU A 16 11.05 16.54 10.97
CA LEU A 16 11.88 15.74 10.06
C LEU A 16 13.01 14.99 10.78
N HIS A 17 13.61 15.58 11.81
CA HIS A 17 14.64 14.93 12.62
C HIS A 17 14.09 13.85 13.55
N ALA A 18 12.86 14.03 14.04
CA ALA A 18 12.19 13.06 14.90
C ALA A 18 11.62 11.84 14.14
N GLN A 19 11.50 11.92 12.81
CA GLN A 19 11.00 10.81 12.00
C GLN A 19 11.97 9.60 12.05
N PRO A 20 11.50 8.41 12.48
CA PRO A 20 12.33 7.22 12.50
C PRO A 20 12.70 6.80 11.08
N VAL A 21 13.91 6.25 10.92
CA VAL A 21 14.30 5.61 9.65
C VAL A 21 13.85 4.15 9.72
N PRO A 22 12.95 3.71 8.83
CA PRO A 22 12.57 2.30 8.75
C PRO A 22 13.79 1.42 8.50
N GLU A 23 13.78 0.23 9.12
CA GLU A 23 14.84 -0.76 8.94
C GLU A 23 14.78 -1.36 7.53
N VAL A 24 15.94 -1.53 6.90
CA VAL A 24 16.04 -2.23 5.62
C VAL A 24 16.14 -3.73 5.91
N PRO A 25 15.23 -4.57 5.40
CA PRO A 25 15.29 -5.99 5.68
C PRO A 25 16.57 -6.61 5.12
N ALA A 26 17.21 -7.48 5.90
CA ALA A 26 18.36 -8.26 5.45
C ALA A 26 17.89 -9.33 4.46
N LEU A 27 18.33 -9.24 3.22
CA LEU A 27 18.00 -10.18 2.15
C LEU A 27 19.27 -10.87 1.66
N GLU A 28 19.20 -12.18 1.50
CA GLU A 28 20.32 -12.99 1.01
C GLU A 28 20.05 -13.50 -0.41
N PRO A 29 21.07 -13.58 -1.28
CA PRO A 29 20.94 -14.22 -2.58
C PRO A 29 20.48 -15.66 -2.44
N ARG A 30 19.52 -16.07 -3.28
CA ARG A 30 19.08 -17.46 -3.37
C ARG A 30 19.76 -18.16 -4.54
N THR A 31 20.28 -19.37 -4.31
CA THR A 31 21.04 -20.14 -5.31
C THR A 31 20.17 -20.69 -6.44
N ALA A 32 18.89 -21.01 -6.17
CA ALA A 32 17.95 -21.53 -7.17
C ALA A 32 16.54 -20.98 -6.94
N ALA A 33 15.86 -20.58 -8.01
CA ALA A 33 14.46 -20.15 -7.93
C ALA A 33 13.55 -21.35 -7.60
N PRO A 34 12.53 -21.17 -6.74
CA PRO A 34 11.53 -22.22 -6.52
C PRO A 34 10.66 -22.41 -7.76
N ASP A 35 10.07 -23.60 -7.88
CA ASP A 35 9.00 -23.85 -8.85
C ASP A 35 7.84 -22.88 -8.62
N THR A 36 7.06 -22.61 -9.67
CA THR A 36 5.91 -21.73 -9.61
C THR A 36 4.62 -22.45 -9.98
N VAL A 37 3.49 -21.88 -9.55
CA VAL A 37 2.12 -22.27 -9.92
C VAL A 37 1.39 -20.99 -10.33
N THR A 38 0.51 -21.04 -11.32
CA THR A 38 -0.21 -19.83 -11.72
C THR A 38 -1.30 -19.49 -10.69
N LEU A 39 -1.69 -18.21 -10.61
CA LEU A 39 -2.85 -17.82 -9.81
C LEU A 39 -4.11 -18.54 -10.28
N GLU A 40 -4.27 -18.73 -11.60
CA GLU A 40 -5.34 -19.52 -12.22
C GLU A 40 -5.41 -20.94 -11.66
N ASP A 41 -4.28 -21.65 -11.57
CA ASP A 41 -4.24 -23.01 -11.03
C ASP A 41 -4.60 -23.04 -9.53
N LEU A 42 -4.19 -22.02 -8.76
CA LEU A 42 -4.57 -21.89 -7.35
C LEU A 42 -6.06 -21.58 -7.16
N VAL A 43 -6.67 -20.85 -8.09
CA VAL A 43 -8.12 -20.64 -8.14
C VAL A 43 -8.84 -21.94 -8.51
N ALA A 44 -8.35 -22.66 -9.50
CA ALA A 44 -8.91 -23.95 -9.91
C ALA A 44 -8.81 -25.02 -8.80
N ALA A 45 -7.79 -24.93 -7.94
CA ALA A 45 -7.61 -25.78 -6.76
C ALA A 45 -8.33 -25.26 -5.50
N GLU A 46 -9.14 -24.20 -5.60
CA GLU A 46 -9.87 -23.56 -4.49
C GLU A 46 -8.97 -23.04 -3.35
N ALA A 47 -7.67 -22.90 -3.59
CA ALA A 47 -6.73 -22.30 -2.66
C ALA A 47 -6.84 -20.76 -2.62
N LEU A 48 -7.23 -20.17 -3.75
CA LEU A 48 -7.52 -18.75 -3.92
C LEU A 48 -8.90 -18.55 -4.54
N SER A 49 -9.48 -17.37 -4.34
CA SER A 49 -10.66 -16.89 -5.05
C SER A 49 -10.45 -15.43 -5.43
N VAL A 50 -10.98 -15.01 -6.57
CA VAL A 50 -10.89 -13.63 -7.06
C VAL A 50 -12.29 -13.04 -7.09
N HIS A 51 -12.45 -11.87 -6.50
CA HIS A 51 -13.72 -11.15 -6.40
C HIS A 51 -13.60 -9.76 -7.01
N GLU A 52 -14.66 -9.28 -7.63
CA GLU A 52 -14.79 -7.90 -8.10
C GLU A 52 -16.17 -7.39 -7.70
N ALA A 53 -16.23 -6.13 -7.27
CA ALA A 53 -17.50 -5.49 -6.95
C ALA A 53 -18.10 -4.82 -8.20
N PRO A 54 -19.42 -4.91 -8.41
CA PRO A 54 -20.06 -4.27 -9.55
C PRO A 54 -20.04 -2.73 -9.39
N PRO A 55 -20.02 -1.96 -10.49
CA PRO A 55 -20.08 -0.48 -10.43
C PRO A 55 -21.27 0.07 -9.63
N THR A 56 -22.37 -0.67 -9.60
CA THR A 56 -23.60 -0.32 -8.89
C THR A 56 -23.43 -0.26 -7.37
N VAL A 57 -22.39 -0.87 -6.79
CA VAL A 57 -22.10 -0.79 -5.34
C VAL A 57 -21.84 0.65 -4.88
N ALA A 58 -21.35 1.51 -5.79
CA ALA A 58 -21.03 2.91 -5.53
C ALA A 58 -22.21 3.87 -5.86
N VAL A 59 -23.35 3.34 -6.30
CA VAL A 59 -24.50 4.15 -6.74
C VAL A 59 -25.54 4.25 -5.62
N GLY A 60 -26.03 5.47 -5.38
CA GLY A 60 -27.12 5.75 -4.43
C GLY A 60 -26.65 6.11 -3.02
N THR A 61 -27.58 6.15 -2.07
CA THR A 61 -27.33 6.44 -0.64
C THR A 61 -26.91 5.17 0.09
N GLY A 62 -25.66 4.76 -0.10
CA GLY A 62 -25.02 3.75 0.75
C GLY A 62 -24.35 4.39 1.96
N ASP A 63 -24.38 3.72 3.11
CA ASP A 63 -23.77 4.16 4.37
C ASP A 63 -22.64 3.23 4.84
N THR A 64 -22.38 2.15 4.10
CA THR A 64 -21.33 1.19 4.45
C THR A 64 -19.98 1.70 3.95
N PRO A 65 -18.94 1.81 4.80
CA PRO A 65 -17.61 2.22 4.37
C PRO A 65 -17.10 1.34 3.23
N MET A 66 -16.47 1.97 2.23
CA MET A 66 -16.02 1.32 1.01
C MET A 66 -14.62 1.81 0.64
N VAL A 67 -13.72 0.86 0.42
CA VAL A 67 -12.36 1.13 -0.06
C VAL A 67 -12.39 1.39 -1.56
N CYS A 68 -11.76 2.48 -2.01
CA CYS A 68 -11.63 2.78 -3.44
C CYS A 68 -10.20 2.55 -3.94
N ALA A 69 -10.01 2.55 -5.27
CA ALA A 69 -8.68 2.34 -5.88
C ALA A 69 -7.63 3.34 -5.36
N LYS A 70 -8.03 4.58 -5.10
CA LYS A 70 -7.15 5.60 -4.50
C LYS A 70 -6.74 5.24 -3.07
N ASP A 71 -7.61 4.60 -2.29
CA ASP A 71 -7.31 4.18 -0.92
C ASP A 71 -6.30 3.04 -0.89
N ILE A 72 -6.42 2.11 -1.84
CA ILE A 72 -5.45 1.03 -2.05
C ILE A 72 -4.08 1.58 -2.41
N ARG A 73 -4.00 2.45 -3.43
CA ARG A 73 -2.74 3.08 -3.89
C ARG A 73 -2.04 3.90 -2.81
N LEU A 74 -2.82 4.62 -1.99
CA LEU A 74 -2.28 5.49 -0.93
C LEU A 74 -2.11 4.78 0.42
N GLY A 75 -2.46 3.49 0.53
CA GLY A 75 -2.34 2.76 1.79
C GLY A 75 -3.19 3.33 2.93
N ARG A 76 -4.33 3.95 2.64
CA ARG A 76 -5.18 4.65 3.63
C ARG A 76 -6.52 3.94 3.90
N PRO A 77 -7.21 4.23 5.01
CA PRO A 77 -8.51 3.62 5.28
C PRO A 77 -9.57 3.92 4.22
N ALA A 78 -10.67 3.16 4.26
CA ALA A 78 -11.83 3.38 3.38
C ALA A 78 -12.29 4.85 3.42
N SER A 79 -12.33 5.51 2.25
CA SER A 79 -12.66 6.93 2.16
C SER A 79 -13.99 7.22 1.46
N ARG A 80 -14.75 6.19 1.10
CA ARG A 80 -16.05 6.31 0.43
C ARG A 80 -17.10 5.46 1.15
N PHE A 81 -18.34 5.59 0.67
CA PHE A 81 -19.47 4.80 1.13
C PHE A 81 -20.12 4.11 -0.06
N GLY A 82 -20.67 2.92 0.17
CA GLY A 82 -21.33 2.08 -0.82
C GLY A 82 -22.55 1.37 -0.23
N ASN A 83 -23.35 0.77 -1.09
CA ASN A 83 -24.56 0.07 -0.71
C ASN A 83 -24.30 -1.45 -0.63
N ALA A 84 -24.24 -1.99 0.59
CA ALA A 84 -23.99 -3.41 0.83
C ALA A 84 -25.15 -4.33 0.38
N GLY A 85 -26.35 -3.78 0.13
CA GLY A 85 -27.51 -4.53 -0.35
C GLY A 85 -27.50 -4.79 -1.86
N VAL A 86 -26.53 -4.25 -2.59
CA VAL A 86 -26.37 -4.51 -4.03
C VAL A 86 -25.93 -5.96 -4.24
N ALA A 87 -26.60 -6.67 -5.15
CA ALA A 87 -26.20 -8.02 -5.53
C ALA A 87 -24.77 -8.02 -6.08
N GLY A 88 -23.91 -8.89 -5.56
CA GLY A 88 -22.48 -8.93 -5.90
C GLY A 88 -21.61 -7.92 -5.13
N ALA A 89 -22.16 -7.19 -4.15
CA ALA A 89 -21.33 -6.40 -3.23
C ALA A 89 -20.36 -7.32 -2.48
N VAL A 90 -19.08 -6.97 -2.51
CA VAL A 90 -18.02 -7.75 -1.87
C VAL A 90 -17.64 -7.08 -0.55
N ARG A 91 -17.80 -7.81 0.56
CA ARG A 91 -17.25 -7.42 1.86
C ARG A 91 -15.83 -7.94 1.98
N VAL A 92 -14.92 -7.03 2.28
CA VAL A 92 -13.51 -7.30 2.54
C VAL A 92 -13.37 -7.94 3.92
N CYS A 93 -12.52 -8.94 4.00
CA CYS A 93 -12.08 -9.60 5.22
C CYS A 93 -10.59 -9.31 5.47
N PRO A 94 -10.13 -9.30 6.73
CA PRO A 94 -8.71 -9.20 7.03
C PRO A 94 -7.92 -10.32 6.34
N GLY A 95 -6.81 -9.96 5.70
CA GLY A 95 -5.97 -10.89 4.93
C GLY A 95 -6.35 -11.03 3.46
N ASP A 96 -7.44 -10.42 3.00
CA ASP A 96 -7.67 -10.28 1.56
C ASP A 96 -6.59 -9.40 0.93
N VAL A 97 -6.27 -9.65 -0.34
CA VAL A 97 -5.30 -8.85 -1.10
C VAL A 97 -6.02 -8.10 -2.22
N ALA A 98 -6.13 -6.78 -2.06
CA ALA A 98 -6.71 -5.89 -3.05
C ALA A 98 -5.66 -5.48 -4.09
N VAL A 99 -6.03 -5.55 -5.37
CA VAL A 99 -5.19 -5.28 -6.52
C VAL A 99 -5.89 -4.26 -7.42
N VAL A 100 -5.18 -3.17 -7.71
CA VAL A 100 -5.56 -2.15 -8.69
C VAL A 100 -4.58 -2.24 -9.84
N MET A 101 -5.10 -2.46 -11.04
CA MET A 101 -4.33 -2.61 -12.26
C MET A 101 -4.24 -1.29 -13.04
N GLY A 102 -3.30 -1.19 -13.99
CA GLY A 102 -3.13 -0.03 -14.88
C GLY A 102 -1.89 0.82 -14.55
N THR A 103 -1.81 2.01 -15.13
CA THR A 103 -0.63 2.91 -15.03
C THR A 103 -0.28 3.29 -13.60
N ASP A 104 -1.29 3.49 -12.76
CA ASP A 104 -1.15 3.73 -11.33
C ASP A 104 -1.62 2.47 -10.59
N SER A 105 -0.80 1.43 -10.60
CA SER A 105 -1.10 0.18 -9.92
C SER A 105 -1.07 0.34 -8.40
N GLY A 106 -1.66 -0.62 -7.69
CA GLY A 106 -1.51 -0.73 -6.25
C GLY A 106 -1.92 -2.10 -5.75
N VAL A 107 -1.15 -2.67 -4.84
CA VAL A 107 -1.45 -3.95 -4.18
C VAL A 107 -1.38 -3.75 -2.68
N ARG A 108 -2.39 -4.23 -1.96
CA ARG A 108 -2.48 -4.06 -0.51
C ARG A 108 -3.17 -5.23 0.17
N VAL A 109 -2.61 -5.66 1.30
CA VAL A 109 -3.30 -6.54 2.25
C VAL A 109 -4.33 -5.71 3.03
N CYS A 110 -5.58 -6.15 2.97
CA CYS A 110 -6.69 -5.56 3.70
C CYS A 110 -6.62 -5.95 5.18
N ILE A 111 -6.80 -4.94 6.05
CA ILE A 111 -6.80 -5.12 7.52
C ILE A 111 -8.16 -4.78 8.15
N GLU A 112 -8.98 -4.01 7.44
CA GLU A 112 -10.31 -3.62 7.89
C GLU A 112 -11.31 -4.73 7.57
N ASP A 113 -12.12 -5.10 8.56
CA ASP A 113 -13.17 -6.10 8.39
C ASP A 113 -14.50 -5.43 8.02
N GLY A 114 -15.24 -6.07 7.12
CA GLY A 114 -16.62 -5.72 6.78
C GLY A 114 -16.79 -4.50 5.87
N VAL A 115 -15.72 -3.81 5.49
CA VAL A 115 -15.76 -2.71 4.50
C VAL A 115 -16.04 -3.24 3.10
N LEU A 116 -16.72 -2.45 2.27
CA LEU A 116 -17.01 -2.83 0.90
C LEU A 116 -15.81 -2.62 -0.02
N LEU A 117 -15.66 -3.52 -0.99
CA LEU A 117 -14.76 -3.34 -2.12
C LEU A 117 -15.39 -2.37 -3.12
N GLY A 118 -14.66 -1.33 -3.50
CA GLY A 118 -15.06 -0.44 -4.59
C GLY A 118 -14.86 -1.07 -5.97
N PRO A 119 -15.55 -0.55 -7.00
CA PRO A 119 -15.42 -1.06 -8.36
C PRO A 119 -14.03 -0.79 -8.95
N GLY A 120 -13.60 -1.64 -9.90
CA GLY A 120 -12.28 -1.54 -10.54
C GLY A 120 -11.12 -2.00 -9.65
N ILE A 121 -11.41 -2.78 -8.61
CA ILE A 121 -10.44 -3.41 -7.72
C ILE A 121 -10.68 -4.92 -7.79
N GLN A 122 -9.62 -5.69 -8.00
CA GLN A 122 -9.65 -7.15 -7.90
C GLN A 122 -9.24 -7.55 -6.48
N LEU A 123 -10.03 -8.39 -5.83
CA LEU A 123 -9.76 -8.87 -4.47
C LEU A 123 -9.41 -10.35 -4.52
N VAL A 124 -8.16 -10.68 -4.20
CA VAL A 124 -7.69 -12.06 -4.11
C VAL A 124 -7.80 -12.51 -2.65
N ARG A 125 -8.65 -13.50 -2.40
CA ARG A 125 -8.88 -14.09 -1.08
C ARG A 125 -8.31 -15.50 -1.06
N GLY A 126 -7.32 -15.72 -0.18
CA GLY A 126 -6.71 -17.02 0.05
C GLY A 126 -7.03 -17.58 1.42
N ALA A 127 -7.02 -18.91 1.53
CA ALA A 127 -7.08 -19.56 2.84
C ALA A 127 -5.75 -19.30 3.58
N SER A 128 -5.80 -18.64 4.74
CA SER A 128 -4.60 -18.21 5.49
C SER A 128 -3.69 -19.35 5.97
N HIS A 129 -4.20 -20.58 6.00
CA HIS A 129 -3.44 -21.80 6.30
C HIS A 129 -2.76 -22.41 5.06
N ILE A 130 -3.01 -21.86 3.87
CA ILE A 130 -2.42 -22.29 2.59
C ILE A 130 -1.49 -21.21 2.04
N VAL A 131 -1.93 -19.95 2.08
CA VAL A 131 -1.21 -18.81 1.50
C VAL A 131 -1.09 -17.69 2.53
N ASP A 132 0.12 -17.21 2.76
CA ASP A 132 0.34 -16.00 3.56
C ASP A 132 -0.07 -14.73 2.76
N PRO A 133 -0.92 -13.84 3.32
CA PRO A 133 -1.38 -12.65 2.62
C PRO A 133 -0.28 -11.66 2.23
N ASN A 134 0.74 -11.47 3.07
CA ASN A 134 1.82 -10.52 2.80
C ASN A 134 2.76 -11.05 1.70
N PHE A 135 3.00 -12.36 1.70
CA PHE A 135 3.69 -13.04 0.60
C PHE A 135 2.93 -12.87 -0.71
N LEU A 136 1.63 -13.17 -0.73
CA LEU A 136 0.80 -13.02 -1.93
C LEU A 136 0.81 -11.57 -2.43
N ALA A 137 0.61 -10.60 -1.53
CA ALA A 137 0.65 -9.18 -1.89
C ALA A 137 2.01 -8.75 -2.45
N GLY A 138 3.12 -9.23 -1.89
CA GLY A 138 4.46 -8.95 -2.41
C GLY A 138 4.69 -9.50 -3.82
N VAL A 139 4.27 -10.74 -4.07
CA VAL A 139 4.37 -11.38 -5.40
C VAL A 139 3.51 -10.65 -6.43
N LEU A 140 2.26 -10.35 -6.08
CA LEU A 140 1.35 -9.63 -6.97
C LEU A 140 1.86 -8.21 -7.25
N ARG A 141 2.39 -7.52 -6.24
CA ARG A 141 2.99 -6.18 -6.41
C ARG A 141 4.16 -6.24 -7.40
N ALA A 142 5.10 -7.18 -7.21
CA ALA A 142 6.23 -7.33 -8.11
C ALA A 142 5.80 -7.62 -9.57
N ALA A 143 4.76 -8.43 -9.76
CA ALA A 143 4.23 -8.72 -11.08
C ALA A 143 3.61 -7.49 -11.76
N VAL A 144 2.79 -6.73 -11.03
CA VAL A 144 2.12 -5.54 -11.55
C VAL A 144 3.10 -4.39 -11.78
N ASP A 145 4.11 -4.22 -10.92
CA ASP A 145 5.15 -3.18 -11.08
C ASP A 145 6.09 -3.48 -12.27
N SER A 146 6.11 -4.73 -12.75
CA SER A 146 6.87 -5.13 -13.94
C SER A 146 6.18 -4.77 -15.26
N GLY A 147 4.93 -4.31 -15.23
CA GLY A 147 4.17 -3.86 -16.40
C GLY A 147 2.75 -4.42 -16.45
N PRO A 148 2.05 -4.25 -17.60
CA PRO A 148 0.71 -4.82 -17.79
C PRO A 148 0.74 -6.33 -17.59
N VAL A 149 -0.10 -6.83 -16.68
CA VAL A 149 -0.15 -8.25 -16.33
C VAL A 149 -1.60 -8.74 -16.29
N ASP A 150 -1.80 -9.98 -16.72
CA ASP A 150 -3.04 -10.72 -16.45
C ASP A 150 -2.91 -11.35 -15.06
N LEU A 151 -3.79 -10.98 -14.13
CA LEU A 151 -3.75 -11.44 -12.74
C LEU A 151 -3.75 -12.97 -12.64
N TYR A 152 -4.51 -13.66 -13.49
CA TYR A 152 -4.61 -15.12 -13.48
C TYR A 152 -3.32 -15.81 -13.95
N ARG A 153 -2.50 -15.11 -14.76
CA ARG A 153 -1.22 -15.60 -15.27
C ARG A 153 -0.04 -15.33 -14.35
N VAL A 154 -0.24 -14.63 -13.24
CA VAL A 154 0.84 -14.36 -12.29
C VAL A 154 1.37 -15.67 -11.72
N ALA A 155 2.68 -15.87 -11.83
CA ALA A 155 3.38 -17.03 -11.30
C ALA A 155 3.65 -16.86 -9.80
N ILE A 156 3.04 -17.70 -8.97
CA ILE A 156 3.19 -17.72 -7.52
C ILE A 156 4.25 -18.77 -7.13
N PRO A 157 5.32 -18.40 -6.40
CA PRO A 157 6.30 -19.36 -5.90
C PRO A 157 5.68 -20.45 -5.03
N ARG A 158 5.97 -21.73 -5.36
CA ARG A 158 5.53 -22.90 -4.60
C ARG A 158 6.52 -23.19 -3.47
N ILE A 159 6.29 -22.58 -2.32
CA ILE A 159 7.13 -22.74 -1.14
C ILE A 159 6.27 -23.06 0.11
N PRO A 160 6.82 -23.74 1.13
CA PRO A 160 6.09 -24.05 2.36
C PRO A 160 5.57 -22.78 3.07
N LEU A 161 4.42 -22.88 3.75
CA LEU A 161 3.78 -21.73 4.43
C LEU A 161 4.73 -20.98 5.38
N ALA A 162 5.56 -21.70 6.14
CA ALA A 162 6.54 -21.07 7.03
C ALA A 162 7.62 -20.25 6.29
N GLU A 163 7.89 -20.60 5.02
CA GLU A 163 8.77 -19.81 4.16
C GLU A 163 8.02 -18.62 3.54
N GLN A 164 6.75 -18.81 3.14
CA GLN A 164 5.89 -17.71 2.71
C GLN A 164 5.79 -16.65 3.80
N GLN A 165 5.54 -17.02 5.06
CA GLN A 165 5.46 -16.09 6.18
C GLN A 165 6.76 -15.27 6.36
N ARG A 166 7.93 -15.91 6.23
CA ARG A 166 9.23 -15.22 6.29
C ARG A 166 9.38 -14.23 5.13
N MET A 167 9.04 -14.63 3.91
CA MET A 167 9.04 -13.74 2.75
C MET A 167 8.00 -12.62 2.89
N GLY A 168 6.83 -12.90 3.45
CA GLY A 168 5.76 -11.94 3.69
C GLY A 168 6.18 -10.85 4.68
N VAL A 169 6.92 -11.20 5.74
CA VAL A 169 7.54 -10.22 6.64
C VAL A 169 8.49 -9.31 5.87
N ALA A 170 9.37 -9.87 5.04
CA ALA A 170 10.32 -9.08 4.24
C ALA A 170 9.62 -8.17 3.23
N PHE A 171 8.60 -8.67 2.52
CA PHE A 171 7.79 -7.85 1.60
C PHE A 171 7.07 -6.71 2.33
N ARG A 172 6.50 -6.97 3.51
CA ARG A 172 5.87 -5.94 4.32
C ARG A 172 6.89 -4.87 4.75
N GLN A 173 8.07 -5.27 5.23
CA GLN A 173 9.14 -4.35 5.59
C GLN A 173 9.59 -3.49 4.41
N LEU A 174 9.72 -4.05 3.20
CA LEU A 174 10.02 -3.29 1.99
C LEU A 174 8.92 -2.28 1.63
N ALA A 175 7.64 -2.66 1.79
CA ALA A 175 6.52 -1.76 1.53
C ALA A 175 6.43 -0.61 2.56
N GLU A 176 6.71 -0.90 3.83
CA GLU A 176 6.80 0.09 4.91
C GLU A 176 7.97 1.06 4.66
N LEU A 177 9.12 0.53 4.24
CA LEU A 177 10.30 1.32 3.87
C LEU A 177 9.99 2.30 2.74
N ASP A 178 9.37 1.84 1.65
CA ASP A 178 8.96 2.68 0.51
C ASP A 178 7.98 3.78 0.95
N THR A 179 6.95 3.42 1.72
CA THR A 179 5.96 4.37 2.24
C THR A 179 6.60 5.46 3.10
N ALA A 180 7.47 5.08 4.02
CA ALA A 180 8.16 6.02 4.90
C ALA A 180 9.10 6.96 4.12
N TRP A 181 9.78 6.46 3.07
CA TRP A 181 10.60 7.30 2.20
C TRP A 181 9.78 8.31 1.41
N GLN A 182 8.62 7.94 0.89
CA GLN A 182 7.72 8.86 0.19
C GLN A 182 7.23 9.98 1.12
N LEU A 183 6.82 9.64 2.36
CA LEU A 183 6.39 10.62 3.36
C LEU A 183 7.53 11.56 3.77
N ARG A 184 8.73 11.00 3.96
CA ARG A 184 9.92 11.80 4.30
C ARG A 184 10.31 12.75 3.18
N ARG A 185 10.24 12.31 1.92
CA ARG A 185 10.48 13.15 0.75
C ARG A 185 9.52 14.34 0.73
N ALA A 186 8.22 14.12 0.90
CA ALA A 186 7.23 15.19 0.96
C ALA A 186 7.54 16.20 2.09
N SER A 187 7.95 15.70 3.26
CA SER A 187 8.36 16.52 4.40
C SER A 187 9.59 17.40 4.08
N ILE A 188 10.61 16.83 3.45
CA ILE A 188 11.82 17.55 3.00
C ILE A 188 11.46 18.63 1.99
N GLU A 189 10.63 18.30 1.00
CA GLU A 189 10.21 19.25 -0.03
C GLU A 189 9.45 20.45 0.57
N GLN A 190 8.58 20.23 1.56
CA GLN A 190 7.92 21.30 2.29
C GLN A 190 8.93 22.15 3.08
N LEU A 191 9.82 21.52 3.84
CA LEU A 191 10.86 22.20 4.62
C LEU A 191 11.72 23.12 3.73
N VAL A 192 12.17 22.62 2.57
CA VAL A 192 12.99 23.38 1.62
C VAL A 192 12.21 24.58 1.07
N ARG A 193 10.96 24.39 0.63
CA ARG A 193 10.13 25.50 0.12
C ARG A 193 9.91 26.58 1.18
N THR A 194 9.60 26.19 2.41
CA THR A 194 9.38 27.14 3.52
C THR A 194 10.67 27.86 3.90
N GLY A 195 11.80 27.14 3.97
CA GLY A 195 13.12 27.73 4.24
C GLY A 195 13.54 28.76 3.20
N MET A 196 13.45 28.40 1.91
CA MET A 196 13.78 29.31 0.80
C MET A 196 12.93 30.58 0.81
N ARG A 197 11.61 30.43 1.01
CA ARG A 197 10.69 31.56 1.12
C ARG A 197 11.02 32.46 2.30
N GLY A 198 11.24 31.86 3.47
CA GLY A 198 11.55 32.59 4.70
C GLY A 198 12.85 33.40 4.58
N LEU A 199 13.89 32.82 4.00
CA LEU A 199 15.15 33.52 3.74
C LEU A 199 14.97 34.69 2.75
N ALA A 200 14.27 34.46 1.63
CA ALA A 200 14.07 35.48 0.60
C ALA A 200 13.23 36.67 1.10
N GLN A 201 12.29 36.44 2.02
CA GLN A 201 11.39 37.46 2.55
C GLN A 201 11.89 38.09 3.86
N GLY A 202 13.06 37.67 4.36
CA GLY A 202 13.61 38.13 5.63
C GLY A 202 12.88 37.62 6.88
N GLY A 203 12.00 36.63 6.73
CA GLY A 203 11.35 35.93 7.86
C GLY A 203 12.24 34.88 8.53
N LEU A 204 13.31 34.46 7.85
CA LEU A 204 14.35 33.60 8.39
C LEU A 204 15.72 34.24 8.15
N ARG A 205 16.68 33.90 9.01
CA ARG A 205 18.10 34.21 8.86
C ARG A 205 18.93 32.98 9.23
N PRO A 206 20.14 32.82 8.68
CA PRO A 206 21.06 31.78 9.13
C PRO A 206 21.28 31.88 10.64
N ALA A 207 21.31 30.74 11.33
CA ALA A 207 21.74 30.71 12.71
C ALA A 207 23.22 31.15 12.76
N THR A 208 23.55 32.09 13.62
CA THR A 208 24.95 32.33 13.99
C THR A 208 25.41 31.07 14.70
N ALA A 209 26.34 30.32 14.12
CA ALA A 209 26.99 29.24 14.84
C ALA A 209 27.52 29.84 16.15
N GLY A 210 27.12 29.27 17.29
CA GLY A 210 27.71 29.66 18.58
C GLY A 210 29.20 29.33 18.53
N GLU A 211 30.02 30.31 18.91
CA GLU A 211 31.34 30.04 19.49
C GLU A 211 31.22 29.17 20.76
#